data_AF-A0A947MVT6-F1
#
_entry.id   AF-A0A947MVT6-F1
#
_cell.length_a   1.000
_cell.length_b   1.000
_cell.length_c   1.000
_cell.angle_alpha   90.00
_cell.angle_beta   90.00
_cell.angle_gamma   90.00
#
_symmetry.space_group_name_H-M   'P 1'
#
loop_
_entity.id
_entity.type
_entity.pdbx_description
1 polymer ?
#
loop_
_entity_poly.entity_id
_entity_poly.type
_entity_poly.pdbx_seq_one_letter_code
_entity_poly.pdbx_strand_id
1 'polypeptide(L)'
;MPSRQSLPSVTLCCVDTRHADQAWYALERCVTRFAFKGSVFFCPEGWQPSGTDLPDITLHPVPPLQGIKGYNRFMLSDLASHVTTSHALVVQWDGFVCCPEYWDASFLDWDYIGAPWYHGGSHGSVGNGGFSLRSKKLLSALETLNHPANEPEDMAICVTLRPMLEAKFGIRFAPLEVAQRFACEYGPYRPSFGFHGMHNFAHVMNHHALQMWLDKCPADILLSKPSRKLAKALMRNGRVDEARDLLRRRIKLGGLDMDHLRLLFRSLAYGLRNMKR
;
A
#
# COMPACT_ATOMS: atom_id res chain seq x y z
N MET A 1 3.74 4.94 -25.69
CA MET A 1 3.64 4.31 -24.37
C MET A 1 4.24 2.90 -24.48
N PRO A 2 5.10 2.43 -23.56
CA PRO A 2 5.51 1.03 -23.55
C PRO A 2 4.28 0.12 -23.44
N SER A 3 4.33 -1.06 -24.06
CA SER A 3 3.25 -2.03 -24.03
C SER A 3 2.96 -2.46 -22.59
N ARG A 4 1.70 -2.33 -22.14
CA ARG A 4 1.27 -2.78 -20.81
C ARG A 4 1.27 -4.31 -20.73
N GLN A 5 1.73 -4.86 -19.62
CA GLN A 5 1.63 -6.30 -19.36
C GLN A 5 0.17 -6.67 -19.05
N SER A 6 -0.38 -7.68 -19.72
CA SER A 6 -1.78 -8.09 -19.52
C SER A 6 -1.94 -8.95 -18.27
N LEU A 7 -2.95 -8.64 -17.45
CA LEU A 7 -3.38 -9.43 -16.28
C LEU A 7 -4.89 -9.73 -16.39
N PRO A 8 -5.30 -10.65 -17.29
CA PRO A 8 -6.71 -10.89 -17.60
C PRO A 8 -7.49 -11.57 -16.47
N SER A 9 -6.79 -12.07 -15.45
CA SER A 9 -7.38 -12.79 -14.32
C SER A 9 -7.38 -11.98 -13.02
N VAL A 10 -6.99 -10.70 -13.08
CA VAL A 10 -6.83 -9.81 -11.92
C VAL A 10 -7.67 -8.54 -12.09
N THR A 11 -8.40 -8.18 -11.03
CA THR A 11 -9.03 -6.86 -10.87
C THR A 11 -8.15 -6.02 -9.96
N LEU A 12 -7.83 -4.79 -10.35
CA LEU A 12 -7.17 -3.82 -9.47
C LEU A 12 -8.22 -3.12 -8.61
N CYS A 13 -8.03 -3.08 -7.30
CA CYS A 13 -8.97 -2.47 -6.35
C CYS A 13 -8.26 -1.47 -5.45
N CYS A 14 -8.83 -0.29 -5.29
CA CYS A 14 -8.46 0.66 -4.24
C CYS A 14 -9.71 1.18 -3.54
N VAL A 15 -9.65 1.30 -2.22
CA VAL A 15 -10.75 1.77 -1.37
C VAL A 15 -10.22 2.91 -0.51
N ASP A 16 -10.61 4.15 -0.81
CA ASP A 16 -10.17 5.31 -0.04
C ASP A 16 -11.15 6.47 -0.17
N THR A 17 -11.71 6.91 0.96
CA THR A 17 -12.62 8.07 1.03
C THR A 17 -12.01 9.27 1.75
N ARG A 18 -10.71 9.25 2.06
CA ARG A 18 -10.02 10.27 2.87
C ARG A 18 -8.88 10.95 2.10
N HIS A 19 -8.15 10.18 1.30
CA HIS A 19 -6.94 10.54 0.58
C HIS A 19 -7.07 10.20 -0.90
N ALA A 20 -8.21 10.55 -1.49
CA ALA A 20 -8.59 10.09 -2.82
C ALA A 20 -7.57 10.45 -3.92
N ASP A 21 -6.94 11.62 -3.85
CA ASP A 21 -5.90 12.01 -4.82
C ASP A 21 -4.62 11.17 -4.69
N GLN A 22 -4.24 10.75 -3.47
CA GLN A 22 -3.09 9.89 -3.26
C GLN A 22 -3.40 8.43 -3.63
N ALA A 23 -4.63 7.97 -3.37
CA ALA A 23 -5.13 6.68 -3.84
C ALA A 23 -5.21 6.62 -5.38
N TRP A 24 -5.67 7.70 -6.01
CA TRP A 24 -5.66 7.85 -7.46
C TRP A 24 -4.25 7.72 -8.00
N TYR A 25 -3.28 8.48 -7.45
CA TYR A 25 -1.87 8.36 -7.82
C TYR A 25 -1.37 6.91 -7.77
N ALA A 26 -1.69 6.15 -6.72
CA ALA A 26 -1.32 4.74 -6.60
C ALA A 26 -1.91 3.87 -7.72
N LEU A 27 -3.19 4.08 -8.07
CA LEU A 27 -3.85 3.40 -9.19
C LEU A 27 -3.19 3.74 -10.54
N GLU A 28 -2.89 5.02 -10.81
CA GLU A 28 -2.26 5.46 -12.07
C GLU A 28 -0.94 4.72 -12.33
N ARG A 29 -0.14 4.53 -11.26
CA ARG A 29 1.13 3.81 -11.32
C ARG A 29 0.94 2.34 -11.72
N CYS A 30 -0.14 1.71 -11.29
CA CYS A 30 -0.46 0.33 -11.61
C CYS A 30 -0.96 0.20 -13.06
N VAL A 31 -1.98 0.98 -13.45
CA VAL A 31 -2.62 0.87 -14.78
C VAL A 31 -1.75 1.38 -15.93
N THR A 32 -0.75 2.21 -15.65
CA THR A 32 0.29 2.59 -16.62
C THR A 32 1.20 1.42 -17.01
N ARG A 33 1.35 0.43 -16.13
CA ARG A 33 2.26 -0.72 -16.32
C ARG A 33 1.52 -1.99 -16.72
N PHE A 34 0.27 -2.13 -16.26
CA PHE A 34 -0.53 -3.33 -16.45
C PHE A 34 -1.90 -3.03 -17.08
N ALA A 35 -2.36 -3.94 -17.92
CA ALA A 35 -3.73 -3.98 -18.42
C ALA A 35 -4.49 -5.05 -17.63
N PHE A 36 -5.15 -4.63 -16.55
CA PHE A 36 -6.01 -5.48 -15.73
C PHE A 36 -7.32 -5.81 -16.48
N LYS A 37 -8.00 -6.88 -16.07
CA LYS A 37 -9.33 -7.18 -16.61
C LYS A 37 -10.36 -6.11 -16.23
N GLY A 38 -10.18 -5.50 -15.07
CA GLY A 38 -10.89 -4.30 -14.63
C GLY A 38 -10.09 -3.60 -13.52
N SER A 39 -10.28 -2.30 -13.39
CA SER A 39 -9.76 -1.54 -12.26
C SER A 39 -10.89 -0.74 -11.64
N VAL A 40 -10.97 -0.75 -10.31
CA VAL A 40 -12.06 -0.15 -9.55
C VAL A 40 -11.49 0.73 -8.46
N PHE A 41 -11.98 1.97 -8.38
CA PHE A 41 -11.72 2.88 -7.27
C PHE A 41 -12.99 3.17 -6.49
N PHE A 42 -13.05 2.73 -5.23
CA PHE A 42 -14.11 3.11 -4.30
C PHE A 42 -13.74 4.45 -3.65
N CYS A 43 -14.31 5.51 -4.22
CA CYS A 43 -13.91 6.90 -3.96
C CYS A 43 -15.01 7.66 -3.19
N PRO A 44 -14.71 8.85 -2.62
CA PRO A 44 -15.74 9.68 -2.02
C PRO A 44 -16.81 10.10 -3.03
N GLU A 45 -18.05 10.27 -2.57
CA GLU A 45 -19.11 10.90 -3.36
C GLU A 45 -18.70 12.29 -3.86
N GLY A 46 -18.96 12.57 -5.14
CA GLY A 46 -18.65 13.85 -5.79
C GLY A 46 -17.17 14.09 -6.10
N TRP A 47 -16.25 13.21 -5.67
CA TRP A 47 -14.85 13.30 -6.06
C TRP A 47 -14.66 12.96 -7.54
N GLN A 48 -13.73 13.65 -8.20
CA GLN A 48 -13.32 13.41 -9.58
C GLN A 48 -11.80 13.49 -9.68
N PRO A 49 -11.16 12.67 -10.54
CA PRO A 49 -9.72 12.72 -10.70
C PRO A 49 -9.28 14.07 -11.27
N SER A 50 -8.26 14.67 -10.66
CA SER A 50 -7.63 15.88 -11.15
C SER A 50 -6.51 15.52 -12.13
N GLY A 51 -6.83 15.36 -13.43
CA GLY A 51 -5.82 15.05 -14.43
C GLY A 51 -6.33 14.36 -15.69
N THR A 52 -5.44 13.56 -16.30
CA THR A 52 -5.74 12.78 -17.50
C THR A 52 -6.79 11.72 -17.22
N ASP A 53 -7.79 11.66 -18.09
CA ASP A 53 -8.79 10.61 -18.10
C ASP A 53 -8.09 9.26 -18.36
N LEU A 54 -7.97 8.43 -17.32
CA LEU A 54 -7.35 7.12 -17.45
C LEU A 54 -8.44 6.13 -17.90
N PRO A 55 -8.34 5.56 -19.12
CA PRO A 55 -9.45 4.87 -19.76
C PRO A 55 -9.91 3.57 -19.06
N ASP A 56 -9.23 3.13 -17.99
CA ASP A 56 -9.35 1.78 -17.45
C ASP A 56 -9.59 1.73 -15.93
N ILE A 57 -10.08 2.81 -15.30
CA ILE A 57 -10.48 2.81 -13.88
C ILE A 57 -11.94 3.24 -13.75
N THR A 58 -12.78 2.31 -13.30
CA THR A 58 -14.18 2.59 -12.96
C THR A 58 -14.25 3.23 -11.57
N LEU A 59 -14.87 4.40 -11.48
CA LEU A 59 -15.16 5.05 -10.21
C LEU A 59 -16.43 4.46 -9.60
N HIS A 60 -16.36 4.08 -8.33
CA HIS A 60 -17.48 3.60 -7.53
C HIS A 60 -17.62 4.51 -6.30
N PRO A 61 -18.42 5.59 -6.38
CA PRO A 61 -18.65 6.47 -5.25
C PRO A 61 -19.26 5.70 -4.07
N VAL A 62 -18.68 5.87 -2.88
CA VAL A 62 -19.16 5.27 -1.63
C VAL A 62 -19.23 6.32 -0.51
N PRO A 63 -20.11 6.12 0.50
CA PRO A 63 -20.15 6.98 1.67
C PRO A 63 -18.80 6.98 2.40
N PRO A 64 -18.46 8.07 3.12
CA PRO A 64 -17.21 8.16 3.87
C PRO A 64 -17.01 6.98 4.84
N LEU A 65 -15.87 6.30 4.70
CA LEU A 65 -15.48 5.21 5.58
C LEU A 65 -15.22 5.75 6.99
N GLN A 66 -15.95 5.21 7.97
CA GLN A 66 -15.87 5.61 9.37
C GLN A 66 -14.66 4.96 10.04
N GLY A 67 -13.46 5.49 9.73
CA GLY A 67 -12.18 5.01 10.24
C GLY A 67 -11.89 3.56 9.86
N ILE A 68 -11.08 2.89 10.68
CA ILE A 68 -10.66 1.50 10.44
C ILE A 68 -11.85 0.53 10.40
N LYS A 69 -12.91 0.78 11.19
CA LYS A 69 -14.11 -0.07 11.20
C LYS A 69 -14.84 -0.06 9.86
N GLY A 70 -15.04 1.13 9.30
CA GLY A 70 -15.67 1.28 7.99
C GLY A 70 -14.85 0.61 6.89
N TYR A 71 -13.54 0.81 6.91
CA TYR A 71 -12.62 0.17 5.97
C TYR A 71 -12.65 -1.36 6.10
N ASN A 72 -12.56 -1.91 7.32
CA ASN A 72 -12.55 -3.35 7.55
C ASN A 72 -13.85 -4.02 7.09
N ARG A 73 -15.01 -3.43 7.42
CA ARG A 73 -16.30 -3.93 6.94
C ARG A 73 -16.30 -4.02 5.42
N PHE A 74 -15.87 -2.95 4.74
CA PHE A 74 -15.83 -2.93 3.29
C PHE A 74 -14.94 -4.04 2.72
N MET A 75 -13.72 -4.16 3.25
CA MET A 75 -12.74 -5.13 2.76
C MET A 75 -13.13 -6.59 3.03
N LEU A 76 -13.85 -6.86 4.12
CA LEU A 76 -14.20 -8.21 4.56
C LEU A 76 -15.57 -8.67 4.05
N SER A 77 -16.51 -7.75 3.82
CA SER A 77 -17.91 -8.09 3.52
C SER A 77 -18.41 -7.51 2.19
N ASP A 78 -17.91 -6.36 1.73
CA ASP A 78 -18.48 -5.68 0.56
C ASP A 78 -17.65 -5.93 -0.72
N LEU A 79 -16.32 -6.02 -0.58
CA LEU A 79 -15.37 -6.08 -1.70
C LEU A 79 -15.63 -7.26 -2.67
N ALA A 80 -16.03 -8.43 -2.15
CA ALA A 80 -16.16 -9.62 -2.99
C ALA A 80 -17.20 -9.40 -4.10
N SER A 81 -18.32 -8.74 -3.81
CA SER A 81 -19.38 -8.44 -4.78
C SER A 81 -18.91 -7.65 -6.02
N HIS A 82 -17.79 -6.93 -5.89
CA HIS A 82 -17.23 -6.10 -6.96
C HIS A 82 -16.08 -6.77 -7.74
N VAL A 83 -15.66 -7.96 -7.34
CA VAL A 83 -14.58 -8.72 -7.99
C VAL A 83 -15.18 -9.87 -8.79
N THR A 84 -15.04 -9.83 -10.11
CA THR A 84 -15.52 -10.87 -11.05
C THR A 84 -14.39 -11.73 -11.62
N THR A 85 -13.14 -11.37 -11.35
CA THR A 85 -11.93 -12.08 -11.75
C THR A 85 -11.52 -13.14 -10.74
N SER A 86 -10.50 -13.94 -11.06
CA SER A 86 -9.95 -14.93 -10.13
C SER A 86 -9.31 -14.31 -8.89
N HIS A 87 -8.70 -13.13 -9.05
CA HIS A 87 -7.96 -12.43 -8.00
C HIS A 87 -8.23 -10.93 -8.04
N ALA A 88 -8.13 -10.29 -6.88
CA ALA A 88 -8.09 -8.85 -6.70
C ALA A 88 -6.70 -8.44 -6.20
N LEU A 89 -6.06 -7.50 -6.88
CA LEU A 89 -4.89 -6.79 -6.37
C LEU A 89 -5.38 -5.54 -5.64
N VAL A 90 -5.31 -5.56 -4.32
CA VAL A 90 -5.64 -4.45 -3.45
C VAL A 90 -4.43 -3.53 -3.31
N VAL A 91 -4.65 -2.25 -3.57
CA VAL A 91 -3.66 -1.17 -3.38
C VAL A 91 -4.21 -0.09 -2.46
N GLN A 92 -3.32 0.56 -1.72
CA GLN A 92 -3.62 1.74 -0.92
C GLN A 92 -2.77 2.93 -1.40
N TRP A 93 -3.08 4.13 -0.91
CA TRP A 93 -2.40 5.36 -1.32
C TRP A 93 -0.87 5.34 -1.12
N ASP A 94 -0.36 4.54 -0.17
CA ASP A 94 1.07 4.30 0.06
C ASP A 94 1.52 2.85 -0.19
N GLY A 95 0.75 2.07 -0.95
CA GLY A 95 1.13 0.74 -1.37
C GLY A 95 0.69 0.43 -2.80
N PHE A 96 1.64 0.37 -3.72
CA PHE A 96 1.39 0.15 -5.15
C PHE A 96 2.57 -0.56 -5.84
N VAL A 97 2.38 -0.89 -7.12
CA VAL A 97 3.40 -1.53 -7.97
C VAL A 97 4.62 -0.63 -8.12
N CYS A 98 5.80 -1.13 -7.76
CA CYS A 98 7.07 -0.40 -7.93
C CYS A 98 8.00 -1.04 -8.97
N CYS A 99 8.04 -2.38 -9.06
CA CYS A 99 8.92 -3.11 -9.97
C CYS A 99 8.10 -4.12 -10.80
N PRO A 100 7.45 -3.68 -11.89
CA PRO A 100 6.57 -4.53 -12.72
C PRO A 100 7.21 -5.84 -13.20
N GLU A 101 8.52 -5.83 -13.44
CA GLU A 101 9.31 -6.98 -13.86
C GLU A 101 9.34 -8.13 -12.84
N TYR A 102 8.93 -7.89 -11.60
CA TYR A 102 8.81 -8.92 -10.56
C TYR A 102 7.42 -9.56 -10.48
N TRP A 103 6.48 -9.20 -11.38
CA TRP A 103 5.23 -9.96 -11.48
C TRP A 103 5.53 -11.41 -11.87
N ASP A 104 5.05 -12.35 -11.05
CA ASP A 104 5.11 -13.78 -11.30
C ASP A 104 3.69 -14.34 -11.40
N ALA A 105 3.40 -15.07 -12.48
CA ALA A 105 2.09 -15.70 -12.66
C ALA A 105 1.78 -16.71 -11.54
N SER A 106 2.80 -17.30 -10.90
CA SER A 106 2.63 -18.19 -9.75
C SER A 106 2.06 -17.49 -8.51
N PHE A 107 1.95 -16.16 -8.50
CA PHE A 107 1.22 -15.45 -7.44
C PHE A 107 -0.26 -15.84 -7.43
N LEU A 108 -0.82 -16.23 -8.58
CA LEU A 108 -2.22 -16.64 -8.70
C LEU A 108 -2.50 -18.05 -8.15
N ASP A 109 -1.48 -18.76 -7.67
CA ASP A 109 -1.62 -20.07 -7.00
C ASP A 109 -2.00 -19.94 -5.51
N TRP A 110 -2.08 -18.71 -5.00
CA TRP A 110 -2.30 -18.40 -3.59
C TRP A 110 -3.53 -17.53 -3.40
N ASP A 111 -4.30 -17.84 -2.35
CA ASP A 111 -5.53 -17.13 -2.02
C ASP A 111 -5.27 -15.80 -1.29
N TYR A 112 -4.12 -15.68 -0.61
CA TYR A 112 -3.67 -14.43 0.00
C TYR A 112 -2.16 -14.26 -0.11
N ILE A 113 -1.73 -13.09 -0.58
CA ILE A 113 -0.34 -12.63 -0.54
C ILE A 113 -0.31 -11.18 -0.07
N GLY A 114 0.47 -10.89 0.97
CA GLY A 114 0.78 -9.53 1.42
C GLY A 114 2.27 -9.41 1.71
N ALA A 115 2.74 -8.22 2.05
CA ALA A 115 4.11 -8.08 2.55
C ALA A 115 4.31 -8.90 3.85
N PRO A 116 5.49 -9.51 4.04
CA PRO A 116 5.83 -10.21 5.27
C PRO A 116 5.81 -9.30 6.50
N TRP A 117 5.29 -9.84 7.60
CA TRP A 117 5.41 -9.26 8.93
C TRP A 117 6.60 -9.88 9.66
N TYR A 118 7.58 -9.07 10.04
CA TYR A 118 8.76 -9.52 10.80
C TYR A 118 8.51 -9.50 12.31
N HIS A 119 7.37 -10.05 12.74
CA HIS A 119 7.03 -10.18 14.15
C HIS A 119 7.58 -11.50 14.71
N GLY A 120 8.71 -11.43 15.41
CA GLY A 120 9.03 -12.24 16.60
C GLY A 120 8.85 -13.76 16.58
N GLY A 121 8.78 -14.44 15.43
CA GLY A 121 8.87 -15.91 15.35
C GLY A 121 7.56 -16.71 15.49
N SER A 122 6.38 -16.13 15.29
CA SER A 122 5.11 -16.89 15.28
C SER A 122 4.55 -17.16 13.87
N HIS A 123 3.71 -18.20 13.74
CA HIS A 123 2.91 -18.46 12.53
C HIS A 123 2.13 -17.20 12.10
N GLY A 124 1.97 -16.98 10.78
CA GLY A 124 1.38 -15.75 10.25
C GLY A 124 2.41 -14.69 9.81
N SER A 125 3.54 -15.12 9.23
CA SER A 125 4.64 -14.26 8.77
C SER A 125 4.33 -13.41 7.54
N VAL A 126 3.12 -13.52 6.98
CA VAL A 126 2.66 -12.86 5.76
C VAL A 126 1.27 -12.34 6.03
N GLY A 127 1.05 -11.04 5.82
CA GLY A 127 -0.28 -10.52 6.12
C GLY A 127 -0.61 -9.11 5.69
N ASN A 128 0.34 -8.21 5.38
CA ASN A 128 0.00 -6.81 5.12
C ASN A 128 -1.15 -6.63 4.12
N GLY A 129 -2.19 -5.87 4.51
CA GLY A 129 -3.39 -5.66 3.69
C GLY A 129 -3.27 -4.56 2.63
N GLY A 130 -2.39 -3.58 2.83
CA GLY A 130 -2.33 -2.34 2.05
C GLY A 130 -1.66 -2.45 0.68
N PHE A 131 -0.93 -3.54 0.43
CA PHE A 131 -0.65 -4.03 -0.92
C PHE A 131 -0.75 -5.55 -0.89
N SER A 132 -1.88 -6.09 -1.35
CA SER A 132 -2.19 -7.52 -1.22
C SER A 132 -2.90 -8.11 -2.43
N LEU A 133 -2.61 -9.36 -2.74
CA LEU A 133 -3.34 -10.16 -3.72
C LEU A 133 -4.30 -11.09 -2.97
N ARG A 134 -5.58 -11.07 -3.35
CA ARG A 134 -6.65 -11.83 -2.68
C ARG A 134 -7.45 -12.58 -3.72
N SER A 135 -7.61 -13.91 -3.59
CA SER A 135 -8.44 -14.66 -4.54
C SER A 135 -9.92 -14.37 -4.31
N LYS A 136 -10.73 -14.54 -5.37
CA LYS A 136 -12.19 -14.49 -5.26
C LYS A 136 -12.72 -15.53 -4.28
N LYS A 137 -12.08 -16.69 -4.22
CA LYS A 137 -12.39 -17.76 -3.27
C LYS A 137 -12.25 -17.27 -1.82
N LEU A 138 -11.15 -16.60 -1.47
CA LEU A 138 -10.99 -15.98 -0.16
C LEU A 138 -12.06 -14.93 0.12
N LEU A 139 -12.25 -14.00 -0.82
CA LEU A 139 -13.21 -12.90 -0.63
C LEU A 139 -14.63 -13.43 -0.38
N SER A 140 -15.08 -14.43 -1.13
CA SER A 140 -16.39 -15.06 -0.90
C SER A 140 -16.46 -15.90 0.38
N ALA A 141 -15.35 -16.50 0.84
CA ALA A 141 -15.33 -17.16 2.13
C ALA A 141 -15.54 -16.16 3.28
N LEU A 142 -14.90 -14.99 3.21
CA LEU A 142 -15.01 -13.95 4.23
C LEU A 142 -16.44 -13.45 4.40
N GLU A 143 -17.20 -13.26 3.32
CA GLU A 143 -18.63 -12.85 3.39
C GLU A 143 -19.49 -13.78 4.26
N THR A 144 -19.09 -15.05 4.42
CA THR A 144 -19.84 -16.05 5.20
C THR A 144 -19.42 -16.13 6.67
N LEU A 145 -18.38 -15.39 7.08
CA LEU A 145 -17.78 -15.48 8.40
C LEU A 145 -18.11 -14.26 9.26
N ASN A 146 -18.18 -14.50 10.58
CA ASN A 146 -18.22 -13.41 11.54
C ASN A 146 -16.83 -12.80 11.68
N HIS A 147 -16.75 -11.47 11.60
CA HIS A 147 -15.49 -10.74 11.66
C HIS A 147 -15.23 -10.15 13.06
N PRO A 148 -13.96 -10.12 13.50
CA PRO A 148 -13.58 -9.40 14.72
C PRO A 148 -13.80 -7.89 14.53
N ALA A 149 -14.55 -7.26 15.44
CA ALA A 149 -15.07 -5.90 15.24
C ALA A 149 -14.01 -4.77 15.37
N ASN A 150 -12.87 -5.02 16.00
CA ASN A 150 -11.87 -4.00 16.36
C ASN A 150 -10.45 -4.38 15.92
N GLU A 151 -10.31 -5.34 15.02
CA GLU A 151 -9.03 -5.81 14.51
C GLU A 151 -8.87 -5.36 13.05
N PRO A 152 -7.69 -4.84 12.63
CA PRO A 152 -7.39 -4.59 11.22
C PRO A 152 -7.77 -5.77 10.33
N GLU A 153 -8.25 -5.50 9.12
CA GLU A 153 -8.75 -6.54 8.22
C GLU A 153 -7.70 -7.59 7.88
N ASP A 154 -6.43 -7.17 7.75
CA ASP A 154 -5.34 -8.07 7.46
C ASP A 154 -5.00 -9.00 8.62
N MET A 155 -5.00 -8.48 9.85
CA MET A 155 -4.86 -9.26 11.08
C MET A 155 -6.05 -10.24 11.24
N ALA A 156 -7.27 -9.78 10.97
CA ALA A 156 -8.45 -10.63 10.97
C ALA A 156 -8.33 -11.80 10.00
N ILE A 157 -7.89 -11.55 8.75
CA ILE A 157 -7.74 -12.60 7.72
C ILE A 157 -6.57 -13.53 8.06
N CYS A 158 -5.40 -12.98 8.35
CA CYS A 158 -4.14 -13.72 8.34
C CYS A 158 -3.78 -14.35 9.69
N VAL A 159 -4.42 -13.92 10.77
CA VAL A 159 -4.19 -14.41 12.14
C VAL A 159 -5.46 -15.03 12.70
N THR A 160 -6.51 -14.24 12.91
CA THR A 160 -7.71 -14.68 13.64
C THR A 160 -8.53 -15.71 12.87
N LEU A 161 -8.81 -15.46 11.59
CA LEU A 161 -9.65 -16.33 10.76
C LEU A 161 -8.84 -17.39 10.01
N ARG A 162 -7.51 -17.27 9.96
CA ARG A 162 -6.64 -18.14 9.17
C ARG A 162 -6.87 -19.65 9.42
N PRO A 163 -6.92 -20.16 10.67
CA PRO A 163 -7.16 -21.59 10.89
C PRO A 163 -8.48 -22.07 10.29
N MET A 164 -9.54 -21.26 10.39
CA MET A 164 -10.85 -21.59 9.83
C MET A 164 -10.85 -21.49 8.29
N LEU A 165 -10.20 -20.46 7.73
CA LEU A 165 -10.05 -20.27 6.29
C LEU A 165 -9.30 -21.46 5.65
N GLU A 166 -8.20 -21.90 6.27
CA GLU A 166 -7.44 -23.07 5.84
C GLU A 166 -8.27 -24.36 5.98
N ALA A 167 -8.87 -24.62 7.15
CA ALA A 167 -9.55 -25.88 7.43
C ALA A 167 -10.90 -26.06 6.70
N LYS A 168 -11.73 -25.01 6.63
CA LYS A 168 -13.09 -25.09 6.10
C LYS A 168 -13.18 -24.76 4.61
N PHE A 169 -12.36 -23.84 4.14
CA PHE A 169 -12.43 -23.34 2.76
C PHE A 169 -11.20 -23.74 1.94
N GLY A 170 -10.18 -24.35 2.55
CA GLY A 170 -8.94 -24.72 1.87
C GLY A 170 -8.20 -23.49 1.32
N ILE A 171 -8.27 -22.35 2.02
CA ILE A 171 -7.56 -21.13 1.65
C ILE A 171 -6.05 -21.35 1.80
N ARG A 172 -5.29 -20.95 0.78
CA ARG A 172 -3.85 -21.05 0.74
C ARG A 172 -3.21 -19.67 0.92
N PHE A 173 -2.61 -19.44 2.08
CA PHE A 173 -1.75 -18.28 2.32
C PHE A 173 -0.37 -18.52 1.72
N ALA A 174 0.18 -17.52 1.02
CA ALA A 174 1.52 -17.63 0.45
C ALA A 174 2.58 -17.87 1.54
N PRO A 175 3.60 -18.71 1.25
CA PRO A 175 4.76 -18.86 2.11
C PRO A 175 5.62 -17.58 2.06
N LEU A 176 6.53 -17.46 3.03
CA LEU A 176 7.35 -16.27 3.23
C LEU A 176 8.13 -15.87 1.97
N GLU A 177 8.68 -16.84 1.25
CA GLU A 177 9.50 -16.63 0.06
C GLU A 177 8.68 -16.01 -1.08
N VAL A 178 7.44 -16.47 -1.26
CA VAL A 178 6.51 -15.90 -2.24
C VAL A 178 6.13 -14.47 -1.84
N ALA A 179 5.79 -14.26 -0.57
CA ALA A 179 5.45 -12.94 -0.04
C ALA A 179 6.60 -11.94 -0.15
N GLN A 180 7.85 -12.38 0.05
CA GLN A 180 9.04 -11.54 -0.10
C GLN A 180 9.26 -11.08 -1.53
N ARG A 181 8.97 -11.92 -2.53
CA ARG A 181 9.01 -11.54 -3.96
C ARG A 181 7.85 -10.62 -4.35
N PHE A 182 6.69 -10.83 -3.72
CA PHE A 182 5.49 -10.05 -3.99
C PHE A 182 5.58 -8.61 -3.46
N ALA A 183 5.93 -8.43 -2.18
CA ALA A 183 5.96 -7.09 -1.60
C ALA A 183 6.96 -6.89 -0.45
N CYS A 184 7.37 -5.63 -0.28
CA CYS A 184 8.18 -5.16 0.84
C CYS A 184 7.42 -4.09 1.65
N GLU A 185 7.36 -4.24 2.98
CA GLU A 185 6.88 -3.20 3.88
C GLU A 185 7.97 -2.84 4.88
N TYR A 186 8.28 -3.74 5.81
CA TYR A 186 9.34 -3.58 6.82
C TYR A 186 10.55 -4.47 6.54
N GLY A 187 11.60 -4.29 7.34
CA GLY A 187 12.88 -4.99 7.18
C GLY A 187 13.83 -4.28 6.21
N PRO A 188 14.97 -4.92 5.87
CA PRO A 188 15.84 -4.45 4.80
C PRO A 188 15.07 -4.34 3.48
N TYR A 189 15.24 -3.23 2.79
CA TYR A 189 14.61 -3.04 1.48
C TYR A 189 15.11 -4.10 0.50
N ARG A 190 14.18 -4.64 -0.28
CA ARG A 190 14.44 -5.56 -1.37
C ARG A 190 13.55 -5.17 -2.56
N PRO A 191 14.05 -5.28 -3.79
CA PRO A 191 13.18 -5.25 -4.96
C PRO A 191 12.10 -6.34 -4.84
N SER A 192 10.87 -5.98 -5.14
CA SER A 192 9.68 -6.85 -5.13
C SER A 192 8.63 -6.24 -6.04
N PHE A 193 7.61 -7.02 -6.43
CA PHE A 193 6.57 -6.55 -7.36
C PHE A 193 5.91 -5.23 -6.92
N GLY A 194 5.55 -5.13 -5.65
CA GLY A 194 5.08 -3.89 -5.05
C GLY A 194 5.63 -3.67 -3.65
N PHE A 195 5.02 -2.73 -2.94
CA PHE A 195 5.42 -2.40 -1.57
C PHE A 195 4.23 -1.84 -0.81
N HIS A 196 4.39 -1.69 0.50
CA HIS A 196 3.47 -0.93 1.33
C HIS A 196 4.23 0.01 2.26
N GLY A 197 3.59 1.11 2.66
CA GLY A 197 4.10 2.06 3.63
C GLY A 197 4.90 3.20 3.01
N MET A 198 4.50 4.43 3.33
CA MET A 198 5.12 5.67 2.84
C MET A 198 6.65 5.75 3.03
N HIS A 199 7.22 5.08 4.04
CA HIS A 199 8.68 5.09 4.24
C HIS A 199 9.46 4.43 3.09
N ASN A 200 8.81 3.54 2.33
CA ASN A 200 9.41 2.92 1.15
C ASN A 200 9.50 3.86 -0.06
N PHE A 201 8.86 5.03 -0.04
CA PHE A 201 9.04 6.04 -1.10
C PHE A 201 10.49 6.49 -1.25
N ALA A 202 11.29 6.41 -0.18
CA ALA A 202 12.73 6.66 -0.23
C ALA A 202 13.48 5.73 -1.19
N HIS A 203 12.95 4.53 -1.42
CA HIS A 203 13.51 3.50 -2.29
C HIS A 203 12.86 3.46 -3.67
N VAL A 204 11.53 3.68 -3.75
CA VAL A 204 10.76 3.46 -4.99
C VAL A 204 10.53 4.73 -5.82
N MET A 205 10.73 5.92 -5.25
CA MET A 205 10.57 7.19 -5.95
C MET A 205 11.92 7.89 -6.13
N ASN A 206 12.19 8.39 -7.34
CA ASN A 206 13.29 9.32 -7.56
C ASN A 206 13.00 10.70 -6.94
N HIS A 207 13.96 11.61 -7.02
CA HIS A 207 13.84 12.97 -6.48
C HIS A 207 12.60 13.71 -7.00
N HIS A 208 12.43 13.74 -8.32
CA HIS A 208 11.35 14.46 -8.98
C HIS A 208 9.96 13.92 -8.61
N ALA A 209 9.77 12.61 -8.69
CA ALA A 209 8.50 11.97 -8.34
C ALA A 209 8.13 12.19 -6.86
N LEU A 210 9.13 12.13 -5.97
CA LEU A 210 8.89 12.39 -4.54
C LEU A 210 8.49 13.86 -4.30
N GLN A 211 9.14 14.83 -4.94
CA GLN A 211 8.79 16.24 -4.79
C GLN A 211 7.39 16.53 -5.31
N MET A 212 7.03 16.04 -6.51
CA MET A 212 5.68 16.17 -7.05
C MET A 212 4.61 15.58 -6.11
N TRP A 213 4.90 14.44 -5.49
CA TRP A 213 3.99 13.81 -4.53
C TRP A 213 3.87 14.64 -3.25
N LEU A 214 4.99 15.16 -2.71
CA LEU A 214 5.02 15.99 -1.51
C LEU A 214 4.35 17.37 -1.69
N ASP A 215 4.36 17.92 -2.91
CA ASP A 215 3.67 19.18 -3.24
C ASP A 215 2.15 19.04 -3.17
N LYS A 216 1.62 17.84 -3.45
CA LYS A 216 0.19 17.52 -3.36
C LYS A 216 -0.19 16.78 -2.08
N CYS A 217 0.76 16.55 -1.17
CA CYS A 217 0.51 15.76 0.04
C CYS A 217 -0.37 16.55 1.03
N PRO A 218 -1.50 15.99 1.50
CA PRO A 218 -2.35 16.66 2.47
C PRO A 218 -1.65 16.81 3.82
N ALA A 219 -2.05 17.83 4.57
CA ALA A 219 -1.40 18.21 5.82
C ALA A 219 -1.41 17.11 6.88
N ASP A 220 -2.48 16.31 6.95
CA ASP A 220 -2.60 15.24 7.93
C ASP A 220 -1.67 14.07 7.63
N ILE A 221 -1.47 13.70 6.36
CA ILE A 221 -0.41 12.76 5.98
C ILE A 221 0.97 13.37 6.26
N LEU A 222 1.21 14.64 5.94
CA LEU A 222 2.49 15.31 6.21
C LEU A 222 2.82 15.30 7.70
N LEU A 223 1.85 15.48 8.60
CA LEU A 223 2.06 15.49 10.04
C LEU A 223 2.06 14.08 10.67
N SER A 224 1.66 13.06 9.91
CA SER A 224 1.52 11.68 10.39
C SER A 224 2.85 10.99 10.79
N LYS A 225 2.73 9.85 11.49
CA LYS A 225 3.86 8.95 11.78
C LYS A 225 4.53 8.38 10.50
N PRO A 226 3.80 7.93 9.46
CA PRO A 226 4.37 7.54 8.16
C PRO A 226 5.31 8.58 7.55
N SER A 227 4.91 9.85 7.46
CA SER A 227 5.76 10.92 6.93
C SER A 227 7.06 11.10 7.74
N ARG A 228 6.98 10.96 9.07
CA ARG A 228 8.17 10.96 9.93
C ARG A 228 9.09 9.75 9.67
N LYS A 229 8.52 8.57 9.39
CA LYS A 229 9.31 7.38 9.00
C LYS A 229 9.99 7.60 7.64
N LEU A 230 9.32 8.25 6.69
CA LEU A 230 9.91 8.62 5.40
C LEU A 230 11.13 9.54 5.56
N ALA A 231 11.05 10.59 6.39
CA ALA A 231 12.20 11.45 6.65
C ALA A 231 13.43 10.66 7.16
N LYS A 232 13.21 9.66 8.03
CA LYS A 232 14.28 8.76 8.50
C LYS A 232 14.80 7.84 7.40
N ALA A 233 13.90 7.30 6.57
CA ALA A 233 14.28 6.42 5.46
C ALA A 233 15.12 7.19 4.43
N LEU A 234 14.75 8.43 4.09
CA LEU A 234 15.52 9.30 3.20
C LEU A 234 16.94 9.53 3.73
N MET A 235 17.10 9.89 5.00
CA MET A 235 18.43 10.04 5.61
C MET A 235 19.27 8.75 5.53
N ARG A 236 18.68 7.59 5.84
CA ARG A 236 19.38 6.29 5.78
C ARG A 236 19.83 5.92 4.36
N ASN A 237 19.11 6.37 3.35
CA ASN A 237 19.43 6.18 1.93
C ASN A 237 20.30 7.30 1.36
N GLY A 238 20.88 8.16 2.19
CA GLY A 238 21.75 9.26 1.77
C GLY A 238 21.04 10.45 1.13
N ARG A 239 19.71 10.42 1.07
CA ARG A 239 18.81 11.45 0.51
C ARG A 239 18.51 12.55 1.54
N VAL A 240 19.58 13.17 2.04
CA VAL A 240 19.53 14.05 3.21
C VAL A 240 18.77 15.35 2.91
N ASP A 241 18.93 15.91 1.72
CA ASP A 241 18.27 17.17 1.37
C ASP A 241 16.76 17.01 1.19
N GLU A 242 16.30 15.90 0.62
CA GLU A 242 14.87 15.57 0.58
C GLU A 242 14.30 15.31 1.98
N ALA A 243 15.08 14.70 2.88
CA ALA A 243 14.68 14.55 4.27
C ALA A 243 14.51 15.91 4.97
N ARG A 244 15.42 16.85 4.73
CA ARG A 244 15.34 18.21 5.29
C ARG A 244 14.19 19.00 4.71
N ASP A 245 13.95 18.89 3.41
CA ASP A 245 12.78 19.50 2.76
C ASP A 245 11.47 19.01 3.39
N LEU A 246 11.31 17.69 3.53
CA LEU A 246 10.15 17.10 4.20
C LEU A 246 10.01 17.61 5.65
N LEU A 247 11.11 17.71 6.41
CA LEU A 247 11.07 18.26 7.77
C LEU A 247 10.65 19.73 7.79
N ARG A 248 11.10 20.55 6.84
CA ARG A 248 10.67 21.96 6.74
C ARG A 248 9.18 22.06 6.43
N ARG A 249 8.66 21.25 5.52
CA ARG A 249 7.21 21.17 5.22
C ARG A 249 6.41 20.82 6.47
N ARG A 250 6.89 19.85 7.26
CA ARG A 250 6.27 19.46 8.55
C ARG A 250 6.30 20.60 9.58
N ILE A 251 7.44 21.25 9.77
CA ILE A 251 7.59 22.38 10.71
C ILE A 251 6.68 23.55 10.32
N LYS A 252 6.59 23.85 9.01
CA LYS A 252 5.73 24.93 8.51
C LYS A 252 4.25 24.69 8.84
N LEU A 253 3.81 23.43 8.88
CA LEU A 253 2.41 23.06 9.15
C LEU A 253 2.11 22.84 10.65
N GLY A 254 3.01 22.16 11.37
CA GLY A 254 2.77 21.72 12.74
C GLY A 254 3.54 22.50 13.82
N GLY A 255 4.37 23.47 13.43
CA GLY A 255 5.31 24.13 14.32
C GLY A 255 6.58 23.32 14.58
N LEU A 256 7.59 23.99 15.13
CA LEU A 256 8.84 23.37 15.52
C LEU A 256 8.72 22.70 16.90
N ASP A 257 9.19 21.46 17.03
CA ASP A 257 9.28 20.78 18.31
C ASP A 257 10.64 20.07 18.49
N MET A 258 10.83 19.46 19.65
CA MET A 258 12.05 18.71 19.98
C MET A 258 12.30 17.51 19.07
N ASP A 259 11.26 16.88 18.51
CA ASP A 259 11.44 15.78 17.58
C ASP A 259 11.99 16.27 16.23
N HIS A 260 11.47 17.38 15.72
CA HIS A 260 11.99 18.03 14.52
C HIS A 260 13.45 18.45 14.70
N LEU A 261 13.79 19.08 15.82
CA LEU A 261 15.19 19.44 16.14
C LEU A 261 16.09 18.19 16.12
N ARG A 262 15.69 17.12 16.81
CA ARG A 262 16.44 15.85 16.82
C ARG A 262 16.63 15.27 15.42
N LEU A 263 15.62 15.34 14.56
CA LEU A 263 15.71 14.86 13.18
C LEU A 263 16.60 15.75 12.31
N LEU A 264 16.55 17.07 12.48
CA LEU A 264 17.44 18.02 11.80
C LEU A 264 18.90 17.79 12.22
N PHE A 265 19.19 17.64 13.52
CA PHE A 265 20.53 17.29 13.99
C PHE A 265 21.02 15.96 13.43
N ARG A 266 20.16 14.93 13.39
CA ARG A 266 20.50 13.65 12.74
C ARG A 266 20.81 13.84 11.25
N SER A 267 20.06 14.70 10.54
CA SER A 267 20.31 14.98 9.12
C SER A 267 21.70 15.59 8.89
N LEU A 268 22.20 16.44 9.79
CA LEU A 268 23.56 16.98 9.73
C LEU A 268 24.62 15.88 9.85
N ALA A 269 24.43 14.95 10.80
CA ALA A 269 25.34 13.82 10.96
C ALA A 269 25.38 12.90 9.73
N TYR A 270 24.23 12.64 9.09
CA TYR A 270 24.18 11.89 7.83
C TYR A 270 24.85 12.66 6.67
N GLY A 271 24.62 13.96 6.55
CA GLY A 271 25.27 14.79 5.53
C GLY A 271 26.80 14.77 5.63
N LEU A 272 27.35 14.88 6.84
CA LEU A 272 28.79 14.78 7.10
C LEU A 272 29.39 13.40 6.73
N ARG A 273 28.62 12.32 6.89
CA ARG A 273 29.06 10.96 6.51
C ARG A 273 29.08 10.77 5.00
N ASN A 274 28.14 11.36 4.27
CA ASN A 274 28.08 11.24 2.82
C ASN A 274 29.20 12.01 2.13
N MET A 275 29.62 13.16 2.66
CA MET A 275 30.75 13.92 2.10
C MET A 275 32.12 13.23 2.27
N LYS A 276 32.20 12.17 3.09
CA LYS A 276 33.43 11.40 3.34
C LYS A 276 33.52 10.12 2.49
N ARG A 277 32.53 9.84 1.66
CA ARG A 277 32.51 8.72 0.71
C ARG A 277 32.70 9.25 -0.70
#